data_AF-J3LAE6-F1
#
_entry.id   AF-J3LAE6-F1
#
_cell.length_a   1.000
_cell.length_b   1.000
_cell.length_c   1.000
_cell.angle_alpha   90.00
_cell.angle_beta   90.00
_cell.angle_gamma   90.00
#
_symmetry.space_group_name_H-M   'P 1'
#
loop_
_entity.id
_entity.type
_entity.pdbx_description
1 polymer ?
#
loop_
_entity_poly.entity_id
_entity_poly.type
_entity_poly.pdbx_seq_one_letter_code
_entity_poly.pdbx_strand_id
1 'polypeptide(L)'
;MYVRQAGARLTLLYSHGNAADLGQMFELFVELSAHLNVNLMGYDYSGYGQSSGKPSEQNTYADIETVYRCLVETYGASEENIILYGQSVGSGPTLDLASRLPRLRAAVLHSPILSGLRVMYPVKHTYWFDIYKNIDKIPLVRCPVLVIHGTADEVVDCSHGRALWELAKVKYEPLWVKGGNHCNLELYPEYIKHLKKFVGAIEKSPPLYDESPQSSGPSDNNTQTDPEGTEDSKKSTDCREKTRPSIDHRQSTDSREKPRGSTDRRDKNRKSVDQPRASVDQPDRPRKSVDRFGGVMKSVRYIDCFRVTTASGS
;
A
#
# COMPACT_ATOMS: atom_id res chain seq x y z
N MET A 1 -7.60 -6.15 7.53
CA MET A 1 -8.82 -5.56 8.14
C MET A 1 -9.67 -4.93 7.04
N TYR A 2 -10.99 -5.11 7.07
CA TYR A 2 -11.91 -4.48 6.12
C TYR A 2 -13.05 -3.78 6.87
N VAL A 3 -13.18 -2.47 6.70
CA VAL A 3 -14.26 -1.64 7.24
C VAL A 3 -15.24 -1.36 6.11
N ARG A 4 -16.44 -1.93 6.22
CA ARG A 4 -17.50 -1.70 5.24
C ARG A 4 -18.28 -0.44 5.59
N GLN A 5 -18.48 0.42 4.60
CA GLN A 5 -19.34 1.59 4.71
C GLN A 5 -20.55 1.41 3.80
N ALA A 6 -21.76 1.42 4.38
CA ALA A 6 -22.98 1.16 3.63
C ALA A 6 -23.20 2.25 2.58
N GLY A 7 -23.44 1.84 1.33
CA GLY A 7 -23.63 2.76 0.20
C GLY A 7 -22.35 3.37 -0.36
N ALA A 8 -21.18 3.06 0.19
CA ALA A 8 -19.91 3.50 -0.36
C ALA A 8 -19.59 2.78 -1.67
N ARG A 9 -19.34 3.57 -2.73
CA ARG A 9 -18.92 3.07 -4.04
C ARG A 9 -17.41 2.88 -4.14
N LEU A 10 -16.65 3.75 -3.48
CA LEU A 10 -15.19 3.75 -3.50
C LEU A 10 -14.64 2.89 -2.36
N THR A 11 -13.48 2.28 -2.62
CA THR A 11 -12.73 1.50 -1.63
C THR A 11 -11.32 2.06 -1.52
N LEU A 12 -10.90 2.37 -0.30
CA LEU A 12 -9.57 2.86 0.02
C LEU A 12 -8.69 1.70 0.51
N LEU A 13 -7.60 1.41 -0.17
CA LEU A 13 -6.57 0.45 0.25
C LEU A 13 -5.43 1.21 0.93
N TYR A 14 -5.24 0.98 2.23
CA TYR A 14 -4.33 1.72 3.09
C TYR A 14 -3.05 0.92 3.40
N SER A 15 -1.90 1.46 2.99
CA SER A 15 -0.55 1.03 3.34
C SER A 15 -0.02 1.90 4.49
N HIS A 16 0.10 1.31 5.69
CA HIS A 16 0.48 2.03 6.91
C HIS A 16 1.96 2.41 7.00
N GLY A 17 2.29 3.28 7.95
CA GLY A 17 3.67 3.71 8.23
C GLY A 17 4.53 2.62 8.88
N ASN A 18 5.81 2.94 9.07
CA ASN A 18 6.75 2.08 9.81
C ASN A 18 6.31 1.93 11.28
N ALA A 19 6.67 0.81 11.91
CA ALA A 19 6.36 0.50 13.31
C ALA A 19 4.87 0.64 13.72
N ALA A 20 3.95 0.49 12.76
CA ALA A 20 2.51 0.45 13.00
C ALA A 20 1.93 -0.94 12.72
N ASP A 21 0.79 -1.26 13.32
CA ASP A 21 0.01 -2.46 12.99
C ASP A 21 -1.49 -2.14 12.86
N LEU A 22 -2.25 -3.08 12.31
CA LEU A 22 -3.69 -2.93 12.13
C LEU A 22 -4.48 -2.64 13.42
N GLY A 23 -4.00 -3.11 14.57
CA GLY A 23 -4.64 -2.84 15.86
C GLY A 23 -4.54 -1.36 16.22
N GLN A 24 -3.38 -0.75 16.00
CA GLN A 24 -3.18 0.70 16.20
C GLN A 24 -3.94 1.55 15.18
N MET A 25 -4.08 1.06 13.96
CA MET A 25 -4.75 1.78 12.86
C MET A 25 -6.28 1.64 12.89
N PHE A 26 -6.85 0.77 13.74
CA PHE A 26 -8.27 0.44 13.74
C PHE A 26 -9.18 1.67 13.86
N GLU A 27 -8.94 2.52 14.86
CA GLU A 27 -9.77 3.70 15.12
C GLU A 27 -9.72 4.69 13.95
N LEU A 28 -8.52 4.96 13.43
CA LEU A 28 -8.31 5.80 12.25
C LEU A 28 -9.10 5.26 11.05
N PHE A 29 -9.07 3.95 10.81
CA PHE A 29 -9.76 3.34 9.68
C PHE A 29 -11.27 3.46 9.76
N VAL A 30 -11.85 3.28 10.96
CA VAL A 30 -13.29 3.47 11.17
C VAL A 30 -13.68 4.93 10.93
N GLU A 31 -12.90 5.88 11.47
CA GLU A 31 -13.19 7.31 11.30
C GLU A 31 -13.03 7.77 9.85
N LEU A 32 -11.97 7.35 9.16
CA LEU A 32 -11.75 7.65 7.73
C LEU A 32 -12.88 7.08 6.87
N SER A 33 -13.24 5.82 7.08
CA SER A 33 -14.34 5.14 6.36
C SER A 33 -15.65 5.91 6.50
N ALA A 34 -16.02 6.26 7.73
CA ALA A 34 -17.26 7.00 8.02
C ALA A 34 -17.23 8.43 7.47
N HIS A 35 -16.12 9.15 7.62
CA HIS A 35 -16.03 10.54 7.19
C HIS A 35 -15.89 10.72 5.68
N LEU A 36 -15.23 9.80 4.99
CA LEU A 36 -15.03 9.87 3.54
C LEU A 36 -16.13 9.14 2.77
N ASN A 37 -16.99 8.39 3.46
CA ASN A 37 -18.00 7.52 2.87
C ASN A 37 -17.38 6.50 1.88
N VAL A 38 -16.32 5.82 2.32
CA VAL A 38 -15.59 4.82 1.52
C VAL A 38 -15.52 3.50 2.27
N ASN A 39 -15.49 2.37 1.57
CA ASN A 39 -14.99 1.14 2.19
C ASN A 39 -13.48 1.31 2.43
N LEU A 40 -12.94 0.66 3.46
CA LEU A 40 -11.50 0.77 3.76
C LEU A 40 -10.92 -0.62 4.02
N MET A 41 -9.85 -0.95 3.29
CA MET A 41 -9.05 -2.13 3.55
C MET A 41 -7.64 -1.73 3.98
N GLY A 42 -7.23 -2.18 5.16
CA GLY A 42 -5.85 -2.12 5.61
C GLY A 42 -5.28 -3.52 5.77
N TYR A 43 -3.96 -3.63 5.69
CA TYR A 43 -3.23 -4.90 5.87
C TYR A 43 -1.95 -4.67 6.66
N ASP A 44 -1.46 -5.69 7.35
CA ASP A 44 -0.11 -5.69 7.95
C ASP A 44 0.89 -6.21 6.91
N TYR A 45 2.04 -5.55 6.79
CA TYR A 45 3.15 -6.03 5.97
C TYR A 45 3.69 -7.38 6.48
N SER A 46 4.36 -8.14 5.62
CA SER A 46 5.12 -9.32 6.01
C SER A 46 6.08 -9.00 7.17
N GLY A 47 5.97 -9.74 8.27
CA GLY A 47 6.74 -9.53 9.51
C GLY A 47 6.21 -8.43 10.44
N TYR A 48 5.04 -7.85 10.16
CA TYR A 48 4.34 -6.88 11.02
C TYR A 48 3.07 -7.48 11.61
N GLY A 49 2.65 -6.96 12.77
CA GLY A 49 1.39 -7.33 13.41
C GLY A 49 1.23 -8.85 13.53
N GLN A 50 0.20 -9.40 12.87
CA GLN A 50 -0.05 -10.84 12.81
C GLN A 50 0.40 -11.50 11.49
N SER A 51 0.98 -10.74 10.57
CA SER A 51 1.50 -11.25 9.30
C SER A 51 2.81 -12.01 9.52
N SER A 52 2.93 -13.16 8.87
CA SER A 52 4.16 -13.97 8.88
C SER A 52 5.22 -13.40 7.93
N GLY A 53 6.38 -14.07 7.82
CA GLY A 53 7.44 -13.66 6.90
C GLY A 53 8.43 -12.66 7.49
N LYS A 54 9.08 -11.87 6.62
CA LYS A 54 10.11 -10.90 7.00
C LYS A 54 9.83 -9.55 6.34
N PRO A 55 10.17 -8.43 6.99
CA PRO A 55 10.04 -7.12 6.38
C PRO A 55 11.12 -6.95 5.30
N SER A 56 10.70 -6.81 4.05
CA SER A 56 11.55 -6.43 2.92
C SER A 56 10.73 -5.63 1.90
N GLU A 57 11.40 -4.81 1.11
CA GLU A 57 10.75 -4.03 0.04
C GLU A 57 9.94 -4.93 -0.90
N GLN A 58 10.53 -6.03 -1.37
CA GLN A 58 9.86 -6.97 -2.29
C GLN A 58 8.63 -7.60 -1.65
N ASN A 59 8.70 -7.94 -0.35
CA ASN A 59 7.55 -8.48 0.34
C ASN A 59 6.44 -7.44 0.48
N THR A 60 6.75 -6.17 0.78
CA THR A 60 5.70 -5.13 0.83
C THR A 60 4.98 -4.94 -0.51
N TYR A 61 5.67 -5.14 -1.64
CA TYR A 61 5.06 -5.12 -2.97
C TYR A 61 4.16 -6.32 -3.21
N ALA A 62 4.60 -7.51 -2.81
CA ALA A 62 3.77 -8.72 -2.86
C ALA A 62 2.55 -8.63 -1.93
N ASP A 63 2.70 -8.01 -0.75
CA ASP A 63 1.65 -7.85 0.24
C ASP A 63 0.52 -6.96 -0.32
N ILE A 64 0.85 -5.76 -0.84
CA ILE A 64 -0.17 -4.86 -1.40
C ILE A 64 -0.86 -5.47 -2.61
N GLU A 65 -0.12 -6.19 -3.46
CA GLU A 65 -0.67 -6.87 -4.62
C GLU A 65 -1.64 -7.99 -4.22
N THR A 66 -1.30 -8.77 -3.19
CA THR A 66 -2.19 -9.80 -2.65
C THR A 66 -3.49 -9.21 -2.12
N VAL A 67 -3.40 -8.09 -1.40
CA VAL A 67 -4.57 -7.42 -0.82
C VAL A 67 -5.42 -6.75 -1.90
N TYR A 68 -4.79 -6.15 -2.91
CA TYR A 68 -5.48 -5.62 -4.10
C TYR A 68 -6.24 -6.74 -4.83
N ARG A 69 -5.61 -7.89 -5.07
CA ARG A 69 -6.29 -9.05 -5.67
C ARG A 69 -7.45 -9.53 -4.82
N CYS A 70 -7.29 -9.59 -3.50
CA CYS A 70 -8.39 -9.92 -2.59
C CYS A 70 -9.56 -8.93 -2.73
N LEU A 71 -9.30 -7.62 -2.81
CA LEU A 71 -10.33 -6.61 -3.03
C LEU A 71 -11.12 -6.85 -4.33
N VAL A 72 -10.42 -7.16 -5.42
CA VAL A 72 -11.04 -7.38 -6.72
C VAL A 72 -11.79 -8.71 -6.75
N GLU A 73 -11.11 -9.81 -6.42
CA GLU A 73 -11.60 -11.18 -6.59
C GLU A 73 -12.63 -11.57 -5.52
N THR A 74 -12.44 -11.13 -4.27
CA THR A 74 -13.29 -11.53 -3.14
C THR A 74 -14.33 -10.48 -2.76
N TYR A 75 -13.96 -9.20 -2.77
CA TYR A 75 -14.86 -8.10 -2.39
C TYR A 75 -15.57 -7.45 -3.60
N GLY A 76 -15.21 -7.84 -4.82
CA GLY A 76 -15.86 -7.35 -6.05
C GLY A 76 -15.59 -5.87 -6.34
N ALA A 77 -14.53 -5.29 -5.77
CA ALA A 77 -14.15 -3.91 -6.07
C ALA A 77 -13.57 -3.83 -7.48
N SER A 78 -14.05 -2.89 -8.31
CA SER A 78 -13.41 -2.61 -9.59
C SER A 78 -12.25 -1.62 -9.44
N GLU A 79 -11.23 -1.76 -10.27
CA GLU A 79 -10.02 -0.92 -10.26
C GLU A 79 -10.35 0.58 -10.30
N GLU A 80 -11.35 0.96 -11.12
CA GLU A 80 -11.81 2.35 -11.24
C GLU A 80 -12.55 2.90 -10.01
N ASN A 81 -12.78 2.08 -8.99
CA ASN A 81 -13.35 2.45 -7.70
C ASN A 81 -12.33 2.33 -6.55
N ILE A 82 -11.07 1.98 -6.81
CA ILE A 82 -10.03 1.79 -5.79
C ILE A 82 -9.14 3.03 -5.67
N ILE A 83 -9.03 3.55 -4.45
CA ILE A 83 -8.07 4.59 -4.06
C ILE A 83 -6.93 3.92 -3.30
N LEU A 84 -5.68 4.11 -3.73
CA LEU A 84 -4.54 3.69 -2.92
C LEU A 84 -4.12 4.82 -1.96
N TYR A 85 -3.82 4.48 -0.72
CA TYR A 85 -3.37 5.42 0.29
C TYR A 85 -2.09 4.90 0.94
N GLY A 86 -1.00 5.67 0.85
CA GLY A 86 0.28 5.30 1.45
C GLY A 86 0.78 6.35 2.42
N GLN A 87 1.02 5.96 3.67
CA GLN A 87 1.62 6.81 4.70
C GLN A 87 3.10 6.52 4.88
N SER A 88 3.96 7.55 4.80
CA SER A 88 5.40 7.43 5.04
C SER A 88 6.01 6.33 4.18
N VAL A 89 6.62 5.30 4.79
CA VAL A 89 7.15 4.12 4.09
C VAL A 89 6.10 3.39 3.22
N GLY A 90 4.83 3.44 3.61
CA GLY A 90 3.71 2.86 2.85
C GLY A 90 3.48 3.52 1.48
N SER A 91 4.06 4.69 1.22
CA SER A 91 4.11 5.29 -0.12
C SER A 91 4.87 4.42 -1.12
N GLY A 92 5.84 3.63 -0.67
CA GLY A 92 6.61 2.68 -1.48
C GLY A 92 5.74 1.64 -2.21
N PRO A 93 5.06 0.73 -1.49
CA PRO A 93 4.16 -0.24 -2.11
C PRO A 93 2.96 0.43 -2.80
N THR A 94 2.46 1.55 -2.27
CA THR A 94 1.38 2.32 -2.90
C THR A 94 1.76 2.76 -4.32
N LEU A 95 2.92 3.39 -4.50
CA LEU A 95 3.36 3.86 -5.82
C LEU A 95 3.84 2.73 -6.73
N ASP A 96 4.37 1.65 -6.15
CA ASP A 96 4.65 0.43 -6.90
C ASP A 96 3.41 -0.10 -7.62
N LEU A 97 2.33 -0.31 -6.85
CA LEU A 97 1.08 -0.81 -7.40
C LEU A 97 0.42 0.23 -8.32
N ALA A 98 0.36 1.49 -7.91
CA ALA A 98 -0.25 2.57 -8.71
C ALA A 98 0.39 2.72 -10.10
N SER A 99 1.70 2.50 -10.22
CA SER A 99 2.41 2.60 -11.50
C SER A 99 2.02 1.52 -12.52
N ARG A 100 1.40 0.43 -12.07
CA ARG A 100 1.02 -0.75 -12.87
C ARG A 100 -0.48 -0.84 -13.15
N LEU A 101 -1.30 -0.02 -12.48
CA LEU A 101 -2.76 -0.05 -12.60
C LEU A 101 -3.26 1.09 -13.52
N PRO A 102 -3.67 0.78 -14.78
CA PRO A 102 -4.00 1.80 -15.77
C PRO A 102 -5.31 2.55 -15.48
N ARG A 103 -6.26 1.93 -14.76
CA ARG A 103 -7.60 2.45 -14.49
C ARG A 103 -7.81 2.80 -13.02
N LEU A 104 -6.74 2.83 -12.22
CA LEU A 104 -6.80 3.14 -10.80
C LEU A 104 -7.53 4.47 -10.56
N ARG A 105 -8.42 4.52 -9.57
CA ARG A 105 -9.24 5.73 -9.33
C ARG A 105 -8.40 6.93 -8.94
N ALA A 106 -7.53 6.75 -7.94
CA ALA A 106 -6.63 7.80 -7.45
C ALA A 106 -5.57 7.23 -6.50
N ALA A 107 -4.56 8.05 -6.18
CA ALA A 107 -3.58 7.76 -5.14
C ALA A 107 -3.47 8.94 -4.15
N VAL A 108 -3.36 8.62 -2.86
CA VAL A 108 -3.07 9.56 -1.78
C VAL A 108 -1.74 9.20 -1.15
N LEU A 109 -0.85 10.18 -1.09
CA LEU A 109 0.48 10.07 -0.51
C LEU A 109 0.55 10.96 0.73
N HIS A 110 0.64 10.33 1.91
CA HIS A 110 0.67 11.00 3.20
C HIS A 110 2.10 10.96 3.77
N SER A 111 2.72 12.14 3.93
CA SER A 111 4.12 12.32 4.33
C SER A 111 5.08 11.37 3.59
N PRO A 112 5.00 11.29 2.24
CA PRO A 112 5.66 10.23 1.48
C PRO A 112 7.17 10.42 1.39
N ILE A 113 7.88 9.33 1.06
CA ILE A 113 9.33 9.32 0.86
C ILE A 113 9.67 9.33 -0.64
N LEU A 114 10.69 10.08 -1.06
CA LEU A 114 11.22 9.98 -2.43
C LEU A 114 11.95 8.65 -2.66
N SER A 115 12.71 8.22 -1.66
CA SER A 115 13.34 6.92 -1.54
C SER A 115 13.88 6.72 -0.13
N GLY A 116 14.23 5.49 0.24
CA GLY A 116 14.74 5.17 1.58
C GLY A 116 16.05 5.90 1.91
N LEU A 117 17.00 5.94 0.96
CA LEU A 117 18.26 6.66 1.17
C LEU A 117 18.06 8.16 1.32
N ARG A 118 17.11 8.76 0.59
CA ARG A 118 16.85 10.20 0.64
C ARG A 118 16.26 10.67 1.97
N VAL A 119 15.61 9.77 2.72
CA VAL A 119 15.14 10.06 4.07
C VAL A 119 16.33 10.20 5.03
N MET A 120 17.34 9.35 4.88
CA MET A 120 18.48 9.30 5.79
C MET A 120 19.58 10.31 5.41
N TYR A 121 19.74 10.58 4.12
CA TYR A 121 20.83 11.39 3.59
C TYR A 121 20.33 12.29 2.44
N PRO A 122 20.82 13.54 2.32
CA PRO A 122 20.44 14.47 1.26
C PRO A 122 21.12 14.13 -0.08
N VAL A 123 20.87 12.92 -0.60
CA VAL A 123 21.44 12.43 -1.86
C VAL A 123 20.64 12.92 -3.05
N LYS A 124 21.34 13.37 -4.10
CA LYS A 124 20.72 13.82 -5.35
C LYS A 124 20.48 12.67 -6.33
N HIS A 125 21.33 11.63 -6.29
CA HIS A 125 21.28 10.49 -7.20
C HIS A 125 20.52 9.32 -6.61
N THR A 126 19.85 8.56 -7.49
CA THR A 126 19.21 7.29 -7.14
C THR A 126 20.20 6.16 -7.35
N TYR A 127 20.40 5.34 -6.32
CA TYR A 127 21.34 4.22 -6.35
C TYR A 127 20.62 2.88 -6.54
N TRP A 128 21.33 1.88 -7.05
CA TRP A 128 20.75 0.54 -7.33
C TRP A 128 20.35 -0.22 -6.06
N PHE A 129 20.97 0.10 -4.91
CA PHE A 129 20.66 -0.46 -3.59
C PHE A 129 19.67 0.39 -2.78
N ASP A 130 19.13 1.46 -3.37
CA ASP A 130 18.10 2.28 -2.74
C ASP A 130 16.75 1.56 -2.79
N ILE A 131 15.96 1.72 -1.73
CA ILE A 131 14.63 1.10 -1.59
C ILE A 131 13.54 2.13 -1.79
N TYR A 132 12.36 1.68 -2.20
CA TYR A 132 11.17 2.50 -2.40
C TYR A 132 11.46 3.73 -3.26
N LYS A 133 12.13 3.52 -4.42
CA LYS A 133 12.51 4.56 -5.39
C LYS A 133 11.28 5.22 -6.04
N ASN A 134 10.47 5.88 -5.24
CA ASN A 134 9.20 6.50 -5.60
C ASN A 134 9.41 7.62 -6.61
N ILE A 135 10.57 8.28 -6.57
CA ILE A 135 11.00 9.25 -7.59
C ILE A 135 10.97 8.66 -9.02
N ASP A 136 11.28 7.37 -9.19
CA ASP A 136 11.27 6.69 -10.48
C ASP A 136 9.86 6.19 -10.86
N LYS A 137 9.00 5.95 -9.86
CA LYS A 137 7.67 5.34 -10.02
C LYS A 137 6.56 6.36 -10.26
N ILE A 138 6.62 7.50 -9.58
CA ILE A 138 5.58 8.54 -9.64
C ILE A 138 5.30 9.05 -11.07
N PRO A 139 6.28 9.16 -12.00
CA PRO A 139 5.99 9.58 -13.37
C PRO A 139 5.21 8.51 -14.17
N LEU A 140 5.11 7.27 -13.69
CA LEU A 140 4.37 6.19 -14.34
C LEU A 140 2.89 6.17 -13.93
N VAL A 141 2.54 6.77 -12.80
CA VAL A 141 1.18 6.82 -12.26
C VAL A 141 0.27 7.67 -13.17
N ARG A 142 -0.84 7.07 -13.63
CA ARG A 142 -1.79 7.69 -14.56
C ARG A 142 -2.98 8.36 -13.87
N CYS A 143 -3.26 7.99 -12.64
CA CYS A 143 -4.41 8.50 -11.88
C CYS A 143 -4.10 9.81 -11.16
N PRO A 144 -5.13 10.56 -10.72
CA PRO A 144 -4.94 11.74 -9.87
C PRO A 144 -4.20 11.41 -8.58
N VAL A 145 -3.15 12.19 -8.28
CA VAL A 145 -2.35 12.05 -7.06
C VAL A 145 -2.58 13.24 -6.13
N LEU A 146 -2.99 12.97 -4.90
CA LEU A 146 -3.00 13.91 -3.79
C LEU A 146 -1.78 13.67 -2.90
N VAL A 147 -1.04 14.73 -2.59
CA VAL A 147 0.02 14.71 -1.57
C VAL A 147 -0.44 15.51 -0.35
N ILE A 148 -0.26 14.92 0.83
CA ILE A 148 -0.49 15.56 2.14
C ILE A 148 0.83 15.50 2.91
N HIS A 149 1.34 16.64 3.38
CA HIS A 149 2.61 16.67 4.11
C HIS A 149 2.66 17.83 5.12
N GLY A 150 3.25 17.58 6.29
CA GLY A 150 3.55 18.59 7.29
C GLY A 150 4.72 19.48 6.90
N THR A 151 4.63 20.79 7.14
CA THR A 151 5.76 21.70 6.86
C THR A 151 6.84 21.68 7.94
N ALA A 152 6.59 21.07 9.08
CA ALA A 152 7.52 20.88 10.19
C ALA A 152 7.80 19.39 10.43
N ASP A 153 7.79 18.60 9.35
CA ASP A 153 8.12 17.18 9.38
C ASP A 153 9.64 17.00 9.47
N GLU A 154 10.11 16.58 10.65
CA GLU A 154 11.53 16.33 10.94
C GLU A 154 11.96 14.89 10.62
N VAL A 155 11.02 14.00 10.28
CA VAL A 155 11.30 12.59 9.95
C VAL A 155 11.48 12.45 8.44
N VAL A 156 10.57 13.03 7.67
CA VAL A 156 10.62 13.06 6.22
C VAL A 156 10.40 14.50 5.79
N ASP A 157 11.47 15.17 5.38
CA ASP A 157 11.40 16.57 5.00
C ASP A 157 10.32 16.82 3.93
N CYS A 158 9.59 17.94 4.08
CA CYS A 158 8.47 18.31 3.21
C CYS A 158 8.86 18.40 1.71
N SER A 159 10.15 18.58 1.40
CA SER A 159 10.66 18.52 0.02
C SER A 159 10.37 17.19 -0.67
N HIS A 160 10.25 16.07 0.06
CA HIS A 160 9.90 14.77 -0.51
C HIS A 160 8.51 14.78 -1.12
N GLY A 161 7.52 15.24 -0.34
CA GLY A 161 6.15 15.39 -0.83
C GLY A 161 6.05 16.38 -1.98
N ARG A 162 6.75 17.52 -1.90
CA ARG A 162 6.78 18.52 -2.97
C ARG A 162 7.34 17.97 -4.28
N ALA A 163 8.47 17.26 -4.21
CA ALA A 163 9.09 16.67 -5.39
C ALA A 163 8.21 15.58 -6.03
N LEU A 164 7.60 14.69 -5.23
CA LEU A 164 6.67 13.69 -5.75
C LEU A 164 5.44 14.33 -6.39
N TRP A 165 4.88 15.37 -5.77
CA TRP A 165 3.76 16.10 -6.35
C TRP A 165 4.13 16.72 -7.70
N GLU A 166 5.30 17.36 -7.79
CA GLU A 166 5.78 18.00 -9.02
C GLU A 166 5.98 16.98 -10.16
N LEU A 167 6.51 15.80 -9.83
CA LEU A 167 6.75 14.73 -10.79
C LEU A 167 5.49 13.94 -11.20
N ALA A 168 4.38 14.06 -10.46
CA ALA A 168 3.13 13.39 -10.79
C ALA A 168 2.54 13.91 -12.12
N LYS A 169 2.08 12.98 -12.97
CA LYS A 169 1.43 13.31 -14.25
C LYS A 169 0.11 14.03 -14.07
N VAL A 170 -0.76 13.49 -13.22
CA VAL A 170 -2.08 14.06 -12.90
C VAL A 170 -2.06 14.54 -11.46
N LYS A 171 -1.91 15.85 -11.29
CA LYS A 171 -1.80 16.49 -9.98
C LYS A 171 -3.17 16.87 -9.46
N TYR A 172 -3.50 16.46 -8.23
CA TYR A 172 -4.55 17.09 -7.45
C TYR A 172 -3.93 18.15 -6.51
N GLU A 173 -4.70 19.17 -6.11
CA GLU A 173 -4.23 20.21 -5.20
C GLU A 173 -3.65 19.60 -3.90
N PRO A 174 -2.37 19.82 -3.57
CA PRO A 174 -1.74 19.21 -2.41
C PRO A 174 -2.18 19.90 -1.12
N LEU A 175 -2.06 19.20 0.01
CA LEU A 175 -2.27 19.77 1.34
C LEU A 175 -0.93 19.87 2.07
N TRP A 176 -0.43 21.10 2.20
CA TRP A 176 0.73 21.40 3.04
C TRP A 176 0.25 21.89 4.41
N VAL A 177 0.32 21.03 5.42
CA VAL A 177 -0.17 21.32 6.77
C VAL A 177 0.87 22.17 7.51
N LYS A 178 0.58 23.47 7.65
CA LYS A 178 1.48 24.42 8.30
C LYS A 178 1.68 24.07 9.78
N GLY A 179 2.92 23.79 10.17
CA GLY A 179 3.28 23.39 11.54
C GLY A 179 2.98 21.92 11.87
N GLY A 180 2.41 21.16 10.92
CA GLY A 180 2.25 19.72 11.04
C GLY A 180 3.60 18.99 11.00
N ASN A 181 3.73 17.95 11.81
CA ASN A 181 4.89 17.05 11.84
C ASN A 181 4.53 15.69 11.20
N HIS A 182 5.42 14.70 11.27
CA HIS A 182 5.23 13.42 10.59
C HIS A 182 4.00 12.61 11.03
N CYS A 183 3.59 12.72 12.29
CA CYS A 183 2.65 11.80 12.94
C CYS A 183 1.39 12.48 13.49
N ASN A 184 1.16 13.76 13.20
CA ASN A 184 0.04 14.51 13.77
C ASN A 184 -0.87 15.16 12.74
N LEU A 185 -0.67 14.92 11.44
CA LEU A 185 -1.40 15.63 10.40
C LEU A 185 -2.90 15.37 10.48
N GLU A 186 -3.28 14.17 10.91
CA GLU A 186 -4.67 13.81 11.06
C GLU A 186 -5.36 14.60 12.18
N LEU A 187 -4.62 15.16 13.14
CA LEU A 187 -5.18 16.02 14.18
C LEU A 187 -5.66 17.38 13.64
N TYR A 188 -5.19 17.78 12.45
CA TYR A 188 -5.52 19.07 11.86
C TYR A 188 -6.88 19.02 11.14
N PRO A 189 -7.80 19.96 11.39
CA PRO A 189 -9.12 19.97 10.76
C PRO A 189 -9.06 20.04 9.22
N GLU A 190 -7.98 20.63 8.67
CA GLU A 190 -7.73 20.71 7.24
C GLU A 190 -7.54 19.34 6.61
N TYR A 191 -6.97 18.36 7.33
CA TYR A 191 -6.70 17.01 6.83
C TYR A 191 -7.98 16.33 6.34
N ILE A 192 -8.96 16.17 7.24
CA ILE A 192 -10.20 15.46 6.88
C ILE A 192 -11.05 16.28 5.90
N LYS A 193 -11.01 17.62 5.99
CA LYS A 193 -11.72 18.50 5.07
C LYS A 193 -11.19 18.36 3.65
N HIS A 194 -9.86 18.32 3.48
CA HIS A 194 -9.23 18.21 2.18
C HIS A 194 -9.41 16.81 1.58
N LEU A 195 -9.30 15.76 2.38
CA LEU A 195 -9.60 14.39 1.94
C LEU A 195 -11.05 14.26 1.47
N LYS A 196 -12.03 14.82 2.20
CA LYS A 196 -13.44 14.84 1.75
C LYS A 196 -13.59 15.55 0.40
N LYS A 197 -12.93 16.70 0.22
CA LYS A 197 -12.93 17.45 -1.04
C LYS A 197 -12.37 16.60 -2.17
N PHE A 198 -11.24 15.93 -1.93
CA PHE A 198 -10.60 15.04 -2.89
C PHE A 198 -11.48 13.85 -3.27
N VAL A 199 -11.95 13.07 -2.28
CA VAL A 199 -12.82 11.90 -2.47
C VAL A 199 -14.10 12.27 -3.23
N GLY A 200 -14.71 13.41 -2.91
CA GLY A 200 -15.89 13.90 -3.62
C GLY A 200 -15.62 14.40 -5.04
N ALA A 201 -14.41 14.92 -5.33
CA ALA A 201 -14.04 15.44 -6.65
C ALA A 201 -13.76 14.31 -7.65
N ILE A 202 -12.73 13.51 -7.39
CA ILE A 202 -12.93 12.10 -7.09
C ILE A 202 -14.10 11.42 -7.75
N GLU A 203 -15.03 10.99 -6.91
CA GLU A 203 -16.26 10.27 -7.21
C GLU A 203 -17.08 10.85 -8.37
N LYS A 204 -17.11 12.18 -8.53
CA LYS A 204 -17.87 12.86 -9.58
C LYS A 204 -17.18 12.85 -10.95
N SER A 205 -15.86 12.71 -10.99
CA SER A 205 -15.13 12.65 -12.26
C SER A 205 -15.38 11.34 -12.99
N PRO A 206 -15.43 11.31 -14.33
CA PRO A 206 -15.56 10.07 -15.07
C PRO A 206 -14.37 9.13 -14.79
N PRO A 207 -14.57 7.80 -14.86
CA PRO A 207 -13.48 6.83 -14.80
C PRO A 207 -12.43 7.10 -15.90
N LEU A 208 -11.17 6.77 -15.61
CA LEU A 208 -10.13 6.77 -16.64
C LEU A 208 -10.36 5.57 -17.56
N TYR A 209 -10.78 5.83 -18.80
CA TYR A 209 -10.83 4.83 -19.87
C TYR A 209 -9.54 4.92 -20.69
N ASP A 210 -8.95 3.79 -21.06
CA ASP A 210 -7.84 3.76 -22.02
C ASP A 210 -8.38 4.29 -23.36
N GLU A 211 -7.74 5.34 -23.89
CA GLU A 211 -7.84 5.61 -25.32
C GLU A 211 -7.06 4.53 -26.06
N SER A 212 -7.75 3.48 -26.48
CA SER A 212 -7.25 2.59 -27.53
C SER A 212 -6.94 3.46 -28.75
N PRO A 213 -5.77 3.35 -29.40
CA PRO A 213 -5.57 4.00 -30.68
C PRO A 213 -6.57 3.40 -31.66
N GLN A 214 -7.60 4.16 -32.05
CA GLN A 214 -8.39 3.80 -33.20
C GLN A 214 -7.44 3.82 -34.40
N SER A 215 -7.09 2.63 -34.87
CA SER A 215 -6.58 2.39 -36.21
C SER A 215 -7.60 2.97 -37.19
N SER A 216 -7.41 4.24 -37.57
CA SER A 216 -8.03 4.83 -38.76
C SER A 216 -7.35 4.19 -39.97
N GLY A 217 -7.82 3.00 -40.36
CA GLY A 217 -7.51 2.43 -41.65
C GLY A 217 -8.08 3.33 -42.75
N PRO A 218 -7.35 3.61 -43.84
CA PRO A 218 -7.91 4.33 -44.98
C PRO A 218 -9.06 3.51 -45.56
N SER A 219 -10.20 4.17 -45.76
CA SER A 219 -11.32 3.61 -46.50
C SER A 219 -11.00 3.66 -47.99
N ASP A 220 -10.51 2.56 -48.55
CA ASP A 220 -10.39 2.39 -50.00
C ASP A 220 -11.67 1.74 -50.54
N ASN A 221 -12.50 2.57 -51.17
CA ASN A 221 -13.51 2.14 -52.11
C ASN A 221 -12.83 1.80 -53.44
N ASN A 222 -12.85 0.53 -53.88
CA ASN A 222 -13.09 0.23 -55.31
C ASN A 222 -13.37 -1.25 -55.61
N THR A 223 -14.59 -1.49 -56.07
CA THR A 223 -15.01 -2.22 -57.28
C THR A 223 -14.13 -3.40 -57.80
N GLN A 224 -14.63 -4.60 -57.50
CA GLN A 224 -14.74 -5.83 -58.30
C GLN A 224 -14.14 -5.89 -59.72
N THR A 225 -13.24 -6.87 -59.95
CA THR A 225 -13.17 -7.72 -61.16
C THR A 225 -12.27 -8.93 -60.91
N ASP A 226 -12.82 -10.14 -61.00
CA ASP A 226 -12.07 -11.40 -61.23
C ASP A 226 -11.66 -11.48 -62.73
N PRO A 227 -10.60 -12.24 -63.09
CA PRO A 227 -10.83 -13.64 -63.49
C PRO A 227 -9.71 -14.65 -63.13
N GLU A 228 -10.10 -15.92 -63.33
CA GLU A 228 -9.42 -17.22 -63.25
C GLU A 228 -7.90 -17.32 -63.48
N GLY A 229 -7.27 -18.30 -62.81
CA GLY A 229 -5.96 -18.83 -63.16
C GLY A 229 -5.48 -19.96 -62.24
N THR A 230 -5.31 -21.14 -62.81
CA THR A 230 -5.04 -22.47 -62.21
C THR A 230 -3.59 -22.68 -61.73
N GLU A 231 -3.46 -23.65 -60.81
CA GLU A 231 -2.36 -24.64 -60.66
C GLU A 231 -1.08 -24.39 -59.79
N ASP A 232 -0.82 -25.46 -59.01
CA ASP A 232 0.46 -26.05 -58.57
C ASP A 232 1.26 -25.60 -57.33
N SER A 233 1.04 -26.37 -56.25
CA SER A 233 1.98 -27.34 -55.64
C SER A 233 3.46 -26.97 -55.46
N LYS A 234 3.91 -26.96 -54.18
CA LYS A 234 5.12 -27.63 -53.61
C LYS A 234 5.19 -27.30 -52.10
N LYS A 235 5.02 -28.23 -51.16
CA LYS A 235 5.91 -29.29 -50.61
C LYS A 235 7.15 -28.82 -49.84
N SER A 236 7.20 -29.28 -48.57
CA SER A 236 8.38 -29.71 -47.75
C SER A 236 9.28 -28.60 -47.17
N THR A 237 9.87 -28.68 -45.97
CA THR A 237 10.36 -29.76 -45.08
C THR A 237 10.46 -29.20 -43.64
N ASP A 238 10.02 -29.91 -42.59
CA ASP A 238 10.86 -30.68 -41.61
C ASP A 238 11.87 -29.81 -40.81
N CYS A 239 11.93 -29.81 -39.47
CA CYS A 239 12.24 -30.95 -38.61
C CYS A 239 11.69 -30.84 -37.18
N ARG A 240 11.36 -32.00 -36.61
CA ARG A 240 11.04 -32.28 -35.20
C ARG A 240 11.97 -33.39 -34.71
N GLU A 241 12.77 -33.17 -33.66
CA GLU A 241 13.32 -34.20 -32.76
C GLU A 241 13.41 -33.61 -31.34
N LYS A 242 12.75 -34.11 -30.28
CA LYS A 242 12.81 -35.38 -29.54
C LYS A 242 14.10 -35.62 -28.71
N THR A 243 14.00 -35.21 -27.45
CA THR A 243 14.36 -35.83 -26.16
C THR A 243 15.26 -37.09 -26.05
N ARG A 244 16.09 -37.06 -24.99
CA ARG A 244 16.59 -38.13 -24.04
C ARG A 244 18.03 -38.67 -24.25
N PRO A 245 18.65 -39.41 -23.29
CA PRO A 245 18.79 -39.22 -21.82
C PRO A 245 20.20 -39.66 -21.25
N SER A 246 20.30 -39.75 -19.91
CA SER A 246 21.10 -40.71 -19.09
C SER A 246 22.40 -40.23 -18.41
N ILE A 247 22.47 -40.26 -17.06
CA ILE A 247 23.07 -41.29 -16.15
C ILE A 247 24.54 -40.89 -15.81
N ASP A 248 25.05 -40.80 -14.57
CA ASP A 248 24.95 -41.76 -13.45
C ASP A 248 25.30 -41.22 -12.04
N HIS A 249 24.99 -42.06 -11.07
CA HIS A 249 25.14 -42.05 -9.61
C HIS A 249 26.52 -41.74 -8.99
N ARG A 250 26.53 -41.25 -7.73
CA ARG A 250 26.93 -42.08 -6.57
C ARG A 250 26.61 -41.48 -5.18
N GLN A 251 26.11 -42.38 -4.32
CA GLN A 251 25.80 -42.26 -2.89
C GLN A 251 27.03 -42.52 -2.00
N SER A 252 26.97 -42.04 -0.75
CA SER A 252 27.41 -42.72 0.50
C SER A 252 26.93 -41.88 1.69
N THR A 253 25.90 -42.26 2.46
CA THR A 253 25.94 -43.05 3.72
C THR A 253 27.09 -42.69 4.67
N ASP A 254 26.79 -42.15 5.87
CA ASP A 254 26.82 -42.93 7.11
C ASP A 254 26.10 -42.20 8.27
N SER A 255 25.74 -43.00 9.26
CA SER A 255 24.83 -42.84 10.38
C SER A 255 25.60 -42.90 11.71
N ARG A 256 25.21 -42.13 12.75
CA ARG A 256 25.19 -42.64 14.15
C ARG A 256 24.63 -41.68 15.21
N GLU A 257 23.54 -42.16 15.82
CA GLU A 257 23.20 -42.32 17.25
C GLU A 257 23.58 -41.29 18.35
N LYS A 258 22.58 -41.06 19.21
CA LYS A 258 22.58 -40.36 20.52
C LYS A 258 23.44 -41.06 21.59
N PRO A 259 23.68 -40.39 22.73
CA PRO A 259 22.95 -40.80 23.95
C PRO A 259 22.45 -39.65 24.85
N ARG A 260 21.61 -40.04 25.83
CA ARG A 260 20.87 -39.24 26.83
C ARG A 260 21.74 -38.76 28.00
N GLY A 261 21.29 -37.71 28.70
CA GLY A 261 21.74 -37.35 30.05
C GLY A 261 20.81 -36.33 30.73
N SER A 262 20.24 -36.71 31.87
CA SER A 262 19.34 -35.96 32.76
C SER A 262 20.10 -34.97 33.65
N THR A 263 19.46 -33.86 34.07
CA THR A 263 19.43 -33.45 35.50
C THR A 263 18.44 -32.32 35.78
N ASP A 264 17.87 -32.44 36.97
CA ASP A 264 16.85 -31.69 37.69
C ASP A 264 17.29 -30.28 38.12
N ARG A 265 16.35 -29.32 38.20
CA ARG A 265 16.35 -28.24 39.21
C ARG A 265 15.05 -27.42 39.26
N ARG A 266 14.33 -27.64 40.38
CA ARG A 266 13.38 -26.75 41.09
C ARG A 266 13.73 -25.25 41.09
N ASP A 267 12.70 -24.40 41.02
CA ASP A 267 12.25 -23.50 42.11
C ASP A 267 10.93 -22.77 41.72
N LYS A 268 9.82 -23.06 42.43
CA LYS A 268 9.15 -22.27 43.49
C LYS A 268 8.43 -20.97 43.07
N ASN A 269 7.13 -21.12 42.82
CA ASN A 269 5.99 -20.60 43.60
C ASN A 269 5.98 -19.12 44.08
N ARG A 270 4.95 -18.37 43.66
CA ARG A 270 4.08 -17.38 44.38
C ARG A 270 3.58 -16.33 43.36
N LYS A 271 2.35 -15.80 43.37
CA LYS A 271 1.07 -16.02 44.06
C LYS A 271 0.07 -15.13 43.29
N SER A 272 -1.15 -15.62 43.06
CA SER A 272 -2.28 -14.81 42.58
C SER A 272 -2.86 -13.97 43.73
N VAL A 273 -3.44 -12.80 43.40
CA VAL A 273 -4.53 -12.17 44.15
C VAL A 273 -5.42 -11.44 43.14
N ASP A 274 -6.72 -11.72 43.24
CA ASP A 274 -7.82 -11.18 42.44
C ASP A 274 -8.63 -10.15 43.26
N GLN A 275 -9.21 -9.16 42.56
CA GLN A 275 -10.49 -8.44 42.82
C GLN A 275 -10.66 -7.42 44.00
N PRO A 276 -11.76 -6.59 44.05
CA PRO A 276 -12.56 -5.88 43.01
C PRO A 276 -13.14 -4.46 43.40
N ARG A 277 -13.98 -3.86 42.51
CA ARG A 277 -15.04 -2.81 42.68
C ARG A 277 -14.58 -1.32 42.66
N ALA A 278 -15.34 -0.31 42.21
CA ALA A 278 -16.79 -0.11 42.06
C ALA A 278 -17.17 0.94 40.97
N SER A 279 -18.43 0.89 40.54
CA SER A 279 -19.15 1.78 39.62
C SER A 279 -19.52 3.15 40.20
N VAL A 280 -19.64 4.18 39.35
CA VAL A 280 -20.53 5.36 39.55
C VAL A 280 -21.09 5.78 38.19
N ASP A 281 -22.38 6.11 38.18
CA ASP A 281 -23.26 6.31 37.03
C ASP A 281 -23.72 7.79 36.94
N GLN A 282 -24.13 8.21 35.73
CA GLN A 282 -24.94 9.39 35.31
C GLN A 282 -24.32 10.81 35.12
N PRO A 283 -24.96 11.74 34.34
CA PRO A 283 -25.93 11.59 33.21
C PRO A 283 -25.58 12.40 31.93
N ASP A 284 -26.31 12.08 30.85
CA ASP A 284 -26.28 12.67 29.50
C ASP A 284 -26.68 14.15 29.38
N ARG A 285 -25.94 14.89 28.53
CA ARG A 285 -26.41 16.11 27.83
C ARG A 285 -25.81 16.21 26.42
N PRO A 286 -26.56 16.75 25.44
CA PRO A 286 -26.32 16.54 24.02
C PRO A 286 -25.16 17.40 23.51
N ARG A 287 -24.13 16.79 22.91
CA ARG A 287 -23.00 17.50 22.29
C ARG A 287 -23.09 17.48 20.77
N LYS A 288 -23.03 18.68 20.20
CA LYS A 288 -22.92 19.00 18.77
C LYS A 288 -21.72 18.26 18.15
N SER A 289 -21.93 17.70 16.97
CA SER A 289 -21.11 16.67 16.31
C SER A 289 -19.82 17.17 15.64
N VAL A 290 -19.13 18.18 16.17
CA VAL A 290 -17.96 18.78 15.50
C VAL A 290 -16.61 18.38 16.12
N ASP A 291 -16.56 17.91 17.37
CA ASP A 291 -15.27 17.68 18.08
C ASP A 291 -14.86 16.21 18.28
N ARG A 292 -15.57 15.24 17.69
CA ARG A 292 -15.28 13.82 17.93
C ARG A 292 -13.94 13.38 17.31
N PHE A 293 -13.62 13.89 16.12
CA PHE A 293 -12.40 13.56 15.38
C PHE A 293 -11.13 13.94 16.18
N GLY A 294 -11.06 15.17 16.71
CA GLY A 294 -9.91 15.62 17.52
C GLY A 294 -9.80 14.96 18.90
N GLY A 295 -10.87 14.32 19.39
CA GLY A 295 -10.88 13.59 20.67
C GLY A 295 -10.35 12.17 20.56
N VAL A 296 -10.73 11.45 19.51
CA VAL A 296 -10.32 10.05 19.26
C VAL A 296 -8.85 9.98 18.84
N MET A 297 -8.41 10.96 18.04
CA MET A 297 -7.06 10.99 17.48
C MET A 297 -5.97 11.35 18.51
N LYS A 298 -6.35 11.88 19.68
CA LYS A 298 -5.47 12.00 20.86
C LYS A 298 -5.21 10.66 21.56
N SER A 299 -6.01 9.62 21.27
CA SER A 299 -5.86 8.26 21.81
C SER A 299 -4.93 7.38 20.95
N VAL A 300 -4.72 7.76 19.68
CA VAL A 300 -3.71 7.15 18.81
C VAL A 300 -2.35 7.53 19.37
N ARG A 301 -1.73 6.60 20.11
CA ARG A 301 -0.40 6.79 20.69
C ARG A 301 0.57 7.17 19.56
N TYR A 302 1.35 8.23 19.79
CA TYR A 302 2.43 8.67 18.91
C TYR A 302 3.24 7.47 18.41
N ILE A 303 3.19 7.23 17.11
CA ILE A 303 4.03 6.22 16.45
C ILE A 303 5.47 6.71 16.59
N ASP A 304 6.25 5.99 17.39
CA ASP A 304 7.65 6.28 17.65
C ASP A 304 8.46 5.85 16.41
N CYS A 305 8.77 6.81 15.53
CA CYS A 305 9.27 6.53 14.19
C CYS A 305 10.68 5.94 14.11
N PHE A 306 11.41 5.83 15.22
CA PHE A 306 12.75 5.22 15.24
C PHE A 306 13.05 4.48 16.54
N ARG A 307 12.85 3.16 16.55
CA ARG A 307 13.61 2.28 17.45
C ARG A 307 14.46 1.31 16.63
N VAL A 308 15.71 1.69 16.42
CA VAL A 308 16.76 0.76 16.00
C VAL A 308 17.00 -0.19 17.19
N THR A 309 16.68 -1.47 17.02
CA THR A 309 17.09 -2.51 17.97
C THR A 309 18.59 -2.71 17.87
N THR A 310 19.35 -1.93 18.65
CA THR A 310 20.75 -2.25 18.92
C THR A 310 20.78 -3.47 19.84
N ALA A 311 21.12 -4.63 19.28
CA ALA A 311 21.53 -5.79 20.06
C ALA A 311 22.85 -5.45 20.76
N SER A 312 22.82 -5.23 22.08
CA SER A 312 24.01 -5.11 22.90
C SER A 312 24.62 -6.50 23.09
N GLY A 313 25.75 -6.74 22.42
CA GLY A 313 26.68 -7.80 22.79
C GLY A 313 27.58 -7.34 23.93
N SER A 314 27.63 -8.13 24.99
CA SER A 314 28.72 -8.23 25.96
C SER A 314 28.56 -9.54 26.70
#